data_AF-A0A6A1V0N4-F1
#
_entry.id   AF-A0A6A1V0N4-F1
#
_cell.length_a   1.000
_cell.length_b   1.000
_cell.length_c   1.000
_cell.angle_alpha   90.00
_cell.angle_beta   90.00
_cell.angle_gamma   90.00
#
_symmetry.space_group_name_H-M   'P 1'
#
loop_
_entity.id
_entity.type
_entity.pdbx_description
1 polymer ?
#
loop_
_entity_poly.entity_id
_entity_poly.type
_entity_poly.pdbx_seq_one_letter_code
_entity_poly.pdbx_strand_id
1 'polypeptide(L)'
;MASKEGVQSTLQNFFLNTKEDLYLLQIDAKTLGDGLVYEVVDGSNSFPHFYGPSRSFSPLPLFAVRKAGKLSLSGGQFRCILLD
;
A
#
# COMPACT_ATOMS: atom_id res chain seq x y z
N MET A 1 2.88 3.24 -2.22
CA MET A 1 2.45 1.89 -1.78
C MET A 1 3.41 1.45 -0.67
N ALA A 2 3.21 0.30 0.00
CA ALA A 2 4.15 -0.19 1.03
C ALA A 2 4.37 -1.71 0.89
N SER A 3 5.54 -2.21 1.29
CA SER A 3 5.78 -3.65 1.48
C SER A 3 4.98 -4.18 2.68
N LYS A 4 4.90 -5.51 2.86
CA LYS A 4 4.15 -6.10 3.98
C LYS A 4 4.61 -5.54 5.33
N GLU A 5 5.93 -5.43 5.52
CA GLU A 5 6.56 -4.94 6.74
C GLU A 5 6.30 -3.44 6.96
N GLY A 6 6.21 -2.66 5.88
CA GLY A 6 5.97 -1.22 5.91
C GLY A 6 4.50 -0.81 6.02
N VAL A 7 3.53 -1.72 5.88
CA VAL A 7 2.10 -1.36 5.93
C VAL A 7 1.74 -0.78 7.29
N GLN A 8 2.14 -1.42 8.39
CA GLN A 8 1.71 -0.99 9.72
C GLN A 8 2.26 0.39 10.09
N SER A 9 3.54 0.66 9.82
CA SER A 9 4.14 1.98 10.06
C SER A 9 3.50 3.06 9.18
N THR A 10 3.20 2.75 7.92
CA THR A 10 2.48 3.67 7.01
C THR A 10 1.09 4.01 7.56
N LEU A 11 0.34 3.01 8.02
CA LEU A 11 -0.98 3.24 8.62
C LEU A 11 -0.90 4.11 9.88
N GLN A 12 0.04 3.82 10.78
CA GLN A 12 0.22 4.57 12.01
C GLN A 12 0.63 6.03 11.77
N ASN A 13 1.54 6.26 10.83
CA ASN A 13 2.07 7.60 10.58
C ASN A 13 1.09 8.53 9.85
N PHE A 14 0.29 7.97 8.93
CA PHE A 14 -0.52 8.79 8.00
C PHE A 14 -2.02 8.69 8.21
N PHE A 15 -2.52 7.65 8.89
CA PHE A 15 -3.95 7.34 8.91
C PHE A 15 -4.56 7.21 10.32
N LEU A 16 -3.77 7.27 11.40
CA LEU A 16 -4.25 7.05 12.77
C LEU A 16 -5.44 7.93 13.18
N ASN A 17 -5.48 9.18 12.70
CA ASN A 17 -6.52 10.16 13.04
C ASN A 17 -7.60 10.34 11.95
N THR A 18 -7.66 9.42 10.98
CA THR A 18 -8.71 9.47 9.96
C THR A 18 -10.09 9.27 10.57
N LYS A 19 -11.10 9.93 10.01
CA LYS A 19 -12.52 9.70 10.34
C LYS A 19 -13.22 8.86 9.27
N GLU A 20 -12.54 8.58 8.17
CA GLU A 20 -13.07 7.85 7.02
C GLU A 20 -12.88 6.34 7.18
N ASP A 21 -13.77 5.59 6.55
CA ASP A 21 -13.60 4.15 6.38
C ASP A 21 -12.39 3.87 5.46
N LEU A 22 -11.47 3.03 5.93
CA LEU A 22 -10.29 2.64 5.18
C LEU A 22 -10.36 1.19 4.70
N TYR A 23 -9.80 0.96 3.51
CA TYR A 23 -9.61 -0.37 2.94
C TYR A 23 -8.15 -0.57 2.58
N LEU A 24 -7.63 -1.76 2.90
CA LEU A 24 -6.31 -2.21 2.48
C LEU A 24 -6.46 -3.04 1.21
N LEU A 25 -5.70 -2.68 0.17
CA LEU A 25 -5.65 -3.41 -1.11
C LEU A 25 -4.36 -4.22 -1.18
N GLN A 26 -4.47 -5.53 -1.33
CA GLN A 26 -3.32 -6.40 -1.61
C GLN A 26 -3.11 -6.48 -3.12
N ILE A 27 -1.93 -6.05 -3.57
CA ILE A 27 -1.61 -5.92 -5.00
C ILE A 27 -0.65 -7.03 -5.44
N ASP A 28 -0.91 -7.63 -6.60
CA ASP A 28 0.06 -8.46 -7.30
C ASP A 28 1.08 -7.59 -8.04
N ALA A 29 2.20 -7.28 -7.38
CA ALA A 29 3.25 -6.44 -7.93
C ALA A 29 3.78 -6.92 -9.30
N LYS A 30 3.74 -8.23 -9.58
CA LYS A 30 4.23 -8.78 -10.86
C LYS A 30 3.36 -8.32 -12.05
N THR A 31 2.09 -8.03 -11.80
CA THR A 31 1.15 -7.58 -12.83
C THR A 31 1.32 -6.11 -13.22
N LEU A 32 2.11 -5.35 -12.44
CA LEU A 32 2.33 -3.91 -12.67
C LEU A 32 3.52 -3.60 -13.60
N GLY A 33 4.39 -4.60 -13.85
CA GLY A 33 5.54 -4.47 -14.75
C GLY A 33 6.41 -3.24 -14.48
N ASP A 34 6.87 -2.59 -15.55
CA ASP A 34 7.76 -1.43 -15.51
C ASP A 34 7.15 -0.17 -14.88
N GLY A 35 5.85 -0.21 -14.59
CA GLY A 35 5.16 0.87 -13.91
C GLY A 35 5.39 0.90 -12.41
N LEU A 36 5.89 -0.19 -11.81
CA LEU A 36 6.25 -0.25 -10.40
C LEU A 36 7.74 0.05 -10.20
N VAL A 37 8.04 1.00 -9.33
CA VAL A 37 9.41 1.48 -9.06
C VAL A 37 9.67 1.41 -7.56
N TYR A 38 10.81 0.85 -7.18
CA TYR A 38 11.27 0.84 -5.80
C TYR A 38 12.27 1.98 -5.60
N GLU A 39 11.87 2.99 -4.84
CA GLU A 39 12.68 4.19 -4.59
C GLU A 39 13.24 4.15 -3.17
N VAL A 40 14.55 4.34 -3.05
CA VAL A 40 15.25 4.38 -1.76
C VAL A 40 14.90 5.69 -1.05
N VAL A 41 14.41 5.60 0.19
CA VAL A 41 13.91 6.76 0.95
C VAL A 41 14.86 7.17 2.09
N ASP A 42 15.66 6.25 2.63
CA ASP A 42 16.60 6.55 3.73
C ASP A 42 17.90 5.73 3.68
N GLY A 43 18.39 5.41 2.48
CA GLY A 43 19.61 4.63 2.27
C GLY A 43 19.49 3.14 2.58
N SER A 44 18.41 2.71 3.26
CA SER A 44 18.16 1.30 3.60
C SER A 44 16.77 0.82 3.22
N ASN A 45 15.75 1.69 3.32
CA ASN A 45 14.38 1.38 3.00
C ASN A 45 14.06 1.79 1.56
N SER A 46 13.37 0.91 0.83
CA SER A 46 12.83 1.20 -0.49
C SER A 46 11.31 1.10 -0.47
N PHE A 47 10.63 2.13 -0.96
CA PHE A 47 9.18 2.15 -1.04
C PHE A 47 8.69 1.96 -2.49
N PRO A 48 7.66 1.11 -2.70
CA PRO A 48 7.07 0.93 -4.00
C PRO A 48 6.18 2.12 -4.39
N HIS A 49 6.48 2.69 -5.55
CA HIS A 49 5.72 3.75 -6.21
C HIS A 49 5.24 3.25 -7.58
N PHE A 50 3.96 3.45 -7.87
CA PHE A 50 3.40 3.08 -9.16
C PHE A 50 3.21 4.34 -10.02
N TYR A 51 3.98 4.41 -11.10
CA TYR A 51 3.97 5.52 -12.07
C TYR A 51 3.48 5.06 -13.46
N GLY A 52 2.88 3.88 -13.58
CA GLY A 52 2.46 3.32 -14.86
C GLY A 52 3.61 3.11 -15.88
N PRO A 53 3.32 2.48 -17.03
CA PRO A 53 4.35 2.13 -18.00
C PRO A 53 5.12 3.33 -18.57
N SER A 54 4.48 4.50 -18.64
CA SER A 54 5.08 5.73 -19.18
C SER A 54 5.79 6.60 -18.14
N ARG A 55 5.96 6.14 -16.89
CA ARG A 55 6.52 6.93 -15.78
C ARG A 55 5.77 8.26 -15.55
N SER A 56 4.47 8.24 -15.78
CA SER A 56 3.54 9.36 -15.57
C SER A 56 2.26 8.83 -14.93
N PHE A 57 1.45 9.69 -14.32
CA PHE A 57 0.25 9.24 -13.62
C PHE A 57 -0.59 8.24 -14.45
N SER A 58 -0.83 7.08 -13.85
CA SER A 58 -1.71 6.04 -14.38
C SER A 58 -2.49 5.44 -13.22
N PRO A 59 -3.80 5.21 -13.37
CA PRO A 59 -4.59 4.59 -12.32
C PRO A 59 -4.09 3.16 -12.05
N LEU A 60 -4.13 2.74 -10.79
CA LEU A 60 -3.81 1.36 -10.43
C LEU A 60 -4.85 0.42 -11.09
N PRO A 61 -4.41 -0.55 -11.91
CA PRO A 61 -5.35 -1.43 -12.60
C PRO A 61 -6.08 -2.35 -11.63
N LEU A 62 -7.41 -2.47 -11.78
CA LEU A 62 -8.23 -3.31 -10.91
C LEU A 62 -7.82 -4.78 -10.95
N PHE A 63 -7.35 -5.29 -12.10
CA PHE A 63 -6.89 -6.67 -12.23
C PHE A 63 -5.66 -6.99 -11.36
N ALA A 64 -4.90 -5.96 -10.95
CA ALA A 64 -3.75 -6.14 -10.07
C ALA A 64 -4.14 -6.31 -8.59
N VAL A 65 -5.38 -5.99 -8.22
CA VAL A 65 -5.89 -6.15 -6.86
C VAL A 65 -6.27 -7.62 -6.64
N ARG A 66 -5.53 -8.31 -5.77
CA ARG A 66 -5.82 -9.71 -5.41
C ARG A 66 -6.92 -9.81 -4.37
N LYS A 67 -6.87 -8.93 -3.37
CA LYS A 67 -7.80 -8.88 -2.24
C LYS A 67 -7.97 -7.46 -1.76
N ALA A 68 -9.11 -7.19 -1.15
CA ALA A 68 -9.37 -5.97 -0.38
C ALA A 68 -9.92 -6.36 0.99
N GLY A 69 -9.57 -5.60 2.03
CA GLY A 69 -10.09 -5.81 3.37
C GLY A 69 -10.33 -4.49 4.08
N LYS A 70 -11.50 -4.35 4.70
CA LYS A 70 -11.82 -3.18 5.52
C LYS A 70 -10.90 -3.16 6.74
N LEU A 71 -10.28 -2.01 6.99
CA LEU A 71 -9.48 -1.79 8.17
C LEU A 71 -10.38 -1.45 9.36
N SER A 72 -10.00 -1.93 10.54
CA SER A 72 -10.54 -1.48 11.81
C SER A 72 -9.40 -1.00 12.70
N LEU A 73 -9.69 -0.06 13.61
CA LEU A 73 -8.74 0.44 14.59
C LEU A 73 -9.20 -0.03 15.97
N SER A 74 -8.36 -0.78 16.67
CA SER A 74 -8.65 -1.29 18.02
C SER A 74 -7.43 -1.10 18.90
N GLY A 75 -7.58 -0.38 20.02
CA GLY A 75 -6.45 -0.10 20.93
C GLY A 75 -5.31 0.66 20.27
N GLY A 76 -5.61 1.58 19.33
CA GLY A 76 -4.60 2.33 18.56
C GLY A 76 -3.89 1.52 17.48
N GLN A 77 -4.24 0.25 17.29
CA GLN A 77 -3.61 -0.61 16.29
C GLN A 77 -4.58 -0.97 15.16
N PHE A 78 -4.13 -0.79 13.92
CA PHE A 78 -4.90 -1.21 12.74
C PHE A 78 -4.95 -2.73 12.64
N ARG A 79 -6.12 -3.24 12.25
CA ARG A 79 -6.42 -4.66 12.04
C ARG A 79 -7.14 -4.86 10.72
N CYS A 80 -6.77 -5.91 10.00
CA CYS A 80 -7.40 -6.35 8.75
C CYS A 80 -6.92 -7.78 8.47
N ILE A 81 -7.75 -8.59 7.82
CA ILE A 81 -7.41 -9.97 7.40
C ILE A 81 -6.16 -10.05 6.51
N LEU A 82 -5.70 -8.93 5.97
CA LEU A 82 -4.52 -8.82 5.10
C LEU A 82 -3.25 -8.42 5.86
N LEU A 83 -3.37 -8.08 7.17
CA LEU A 83 -2.24 -7.73 8.03
C LEU A 83 -1.71 -8.91 8.86
N ASP A 84 -2.50 -9.98 8.96
CA ASP A 84 -2.16 -11.20 9.70
C ASP A 84 -1.10 -12.08 8.97
#